data_AF-A0A673GM98-F1
#
_entry.id   AF-A0A673GM98-F1
#
_cell.length_a   1.000
_cell.length_b   1.000
_cell.length_c   1.000
_cell.angle_alpha   90.00
_cell.angle_beta   90.00
_cell.angle_gamma   90.00
#
_symmetry.space_group_name_H-M   'P 1'
#
loop_
_entity.id
_entity.type
_entity.pdbx_description
1 polymer ?
#
loop_
_entity_poly.entity_id
_entity_poly.type
_entity_poly.pdbx_seq_one_letter_code
_entity_poly.pdbx_strand_id
1 'polypeptide(L)'
;MAKEDEKKETGEWKEFFWNPRTHELLGRTASSWGLILLFYLIFYTFLAGMFCLTMYVMLLTLDDYQPTWQDRLATPEKYKFVNLQFVTTTMSSICVLGTIHT
;
A
#
# COMPACT_ATOMS: atom_id res chain seq x y z
N MET A 1 0.70 15.04 -46.62
CA MET A 1 0.50 13.58 -46.73
C MET A 1 0.55 12.88 -45.36
N ALA A 2 1.12 13.47 -44.30
CA ALA A 2 1.22 12.86 -42.95
C ALA A 2 -0.08 12.71 -42.12
N LYS A 3 -1.28 13.00 -42.67
CA LYS A 3 -2.55 12.93 -41.90
C LYS A 3 -3.34 11.64 -42.12
N GLU A 4 -2.95 10.82 -43.10
CA GLU A 4 -3.70 9.62 -43.47
C GLU A 4 -3.18 8.36 -42.75
N ASP A 5 -1.90 8.33 -42.37
CA ASP A 5 -1.28 7.17 -41.69
C ASP A 5 -1.66 7.10 -40.20
N GLU A 6 -1.68 8.25 -39.49
CA GLU A 6 -2.19 8.31 -38.10
C GLU A 6 -3.66 7.89 -38.01
N LYS A 7 -4.47 8.19 -39.03
CA LYS A 7 -5.90 7.86 -39.06
C LYS A 7 -6.15 6.38 -39.29
N LYS A 8 -5.24 5.68 -39.99
CA LYS A 8 -5.30 4.23 -40.22
C LYS A 8 -4.85 3.45 -38.99
N GLU A 9 -3.74 3.84 -38.36
CA GLU A 9 -3.29 3.21 -37.11
C GLU A 9 -4.30 3.41 -35.97
N THR A 10 -4.80 4.64 -35.78
CA THR A 10 -5.82 4.89 -34.75
C THR A 10 -7.16 4.24 -35.10
N GLY A 11 -7.46 4.07 -36.39
CA GLY A 11 -8.61 3.32 -36.88
C GLY A 11 -8.53 1.85 -36.48
N GLU A 12 -7.47 1.15 -36.87
CA GLU A 12 -7.29 -0.28 -36.57
C GLU A 12 -7.21 -0.56 -35.06
N TRP A 13 -6.48 0.26 -34.29
CA TRP A 13 -6.37 0.05 -32.84
C TRP A 13 -7.71 0.25 -32.13
N LYS A 14 -8.48 1.25 -32.57
CA LYS A 14 -9.80 1.55 -32.02
C LYS A 14 -10.86 0.56 -32.48
N GLU A 15 -10.71 -0.02 -33.66
CA GLU A 15 -11.60 -1.04 -34.23
C GLU A 15 -11.31 -2.43 -33.64
N PHE A 16 -10.06 -2.72 -33.25
CA PHE A 16 -9.67 -3.87 -32.43
C PHE A 16 -10.24 -3.81 -31.01
N PHE A 17 -10.30 -2.61 -30.43
CA PHE A 17 -10.95 -2.38 -29.13
C PHE A 17 -12.47 -2.29 -29.22
N TRP A 18 -13.03 -1.72 -30.30
CA TRP A 18 -14.44 -1.36 -30.38
C TRP A 18 -14.96 -1.48 -31.82
N ASN A 19 -15.80 -2.48 -32.08
CA ASN A 19 -16.54 -2.57 -33.34
C ASN A 19 -17.90 -1.83 -33.22
N PRO A 20 -18.05 -0.62 -33.79
CA PRO A 20 -19.25 0.20 -33.60
C PRO A 20 -20.52 -0.38 -34.24
N ARG A 21 -20.40 -1.39 -35.12
CA ARG A 21 -21.54 -2.03 -35.79
C ARG A 21 -22.16 -3.15 -34.95
N THR A 22 -21.40 -3.80 -34.06
CA THR A 22 -21.84 -4.99 -33.30
C THR A 22 -21.64 -4.88 -31.78
N HIS A 23 -21.00 -3.81 -31.27
CA HIS A 23 -20.70 -3.63 -29.84
C HIS A 23 -19.96 -4.85 -29.24
N GLU A 24 -19.00 -5.38 -29.98
CA GLU A 24 -18.13 -6.46 -29.54
C GLU A 24 -16.81 -5.86 -29.03
N LEU A 25 -16.50 -6.10 -27.77
CA LEU A 25 -15.24 -5.71 -27.12
C LEU A 25 -14.36 -6.96 -27.10
N LEU A 26 -13.23 -6.94 -27.81
CA LEU A 26 -12.19 -7.98 -27.75
C LEU A 26 -12.72 -9.42 -27.96
N GLY A 27 -13.62 -9.62 -28.92
CA GLY A 27 -14.09 -10.96 -29.33
C GLY A 27 -15.22 -11.57 -28.49
N ARG A 28 -15.86 -10.81 -27.58
CA ARG A 28 -17.15 -11.19 -26.97
C ARG A 28 -18.13 -10.01 -26.95
N THR A 29 -19.43 -10.32 -26.97
CA THR A 29 -20.51 -9.34 -26.83
C THR A 29 -20.33 -8.54 -25.53
N ALA A 30 -20.38 -7.20 -25.61
CA ALA A 30 -20.22 -6.30 -24.47
C ALA A 30 -21.13 -6.61 -23.27
N SER A 31 -22.29 -7.24 -23.52
CA SER A 31 -23.21 -7.71 -22.48
C SER A 31 -22.56 -8.73 -21.51
N SER A 32 -21.82 -9.71 -22.03
CA SER A 32 -21.16 -10.72 -21.19
C SER A 32 -19.98 -10.14 -20.40
N TRP A 33 -19.25 -9.19 -21.01
CA TRP A 33 -18.18 -8.45 -20.37
C TRP A 33 -18.68 -7.58 -19.23
N GLY A 34 -19.79 -6.86 -19.45
CA GLY A 34 -20.47 -6.09 -18.42
C GLY A 34 -20.96 -6.96 -17.27
N LEU A 35 -21.52 -8.13 -17.55
CA LEU A 35 -21.95 -9.09 -16.51
C LEU A 35 -20.77 -9.62 -15.68
N ILE A 36 -19.63 -9.94 -16.30
CA ILE A 36 -18.43 -10.39 -15.58
C ILE A 36 -17.88 -9.26 -14.70
N LEU A 37 -17.79 -8.03 -15.22
CA LEU A 37 -17.30 -6.89 -14.45
C LEU A 37 -18.25 -6.52 -13.31
N LEU A 38 -19.56 -6.52 -13.54
CA LEU A 38 -20.55 -6.23 -12.51
C LEU A 38 -20.53 -7.29 -11.41
N PHE A 39 -20.41 -8.57 -11.79
CA PHE A 39 -20.23 -9.65 -10.82
C PHE A 39 -18.98 -9.46 -9.97
N TYR A 40 -17.83 -9.17 -10.59
CA TYR A 40 -16.59 -8.90 -9.88
C TYR A 40 -16.70 -7.66 -8.97
N LEU A 41 -17.30 -6.57 -9.42
CA LEU A 41 -17.45 -5.37 -8.58
C LEU A 41 -18.28 -5.63 -7.33
N ILE A 42 -19.43 -6.29 -7.47
CA ILE A 42 -20.29 -6.62 -6.31
C ILE A 42 -19.55 -7.58 -5.36
N PHE A 43 -18.92 -8.62 -5.91
CA PHE A 43 -18.19 -9.60 -5.12
C PHE A 43 -17.03 -8.99 -4.35
N TYR A 44 -16.20 -8.17 -4.99
CA TYR A 44 -15.06 -7.52 -4.34
C TYR A 44 -15.51 -6.42 -3.36
N THR A 45 -16.60 -5.71 -3.63
CA THR A 45 -17.17 -4.74 -2.67
C THR A 45 -17.71 -5.43 -1.44
N PHE A 46 -18.35 -6.60 -1.58
CA PHE A 46 -18.82 -7.39 -0.45
C PHE A 46 -17.65 -7.94 0.38
N LEU A 47 -16.60 -8.48 -0.27
CA LEU A 47 -15.39 -8.94 0.41
C LEU A 47 -14.67 -7.78 1.13
N ALA A 48 -14.47 -6.66 0.46
CA ALA A 48 -13.88 -5.47 1.05
C ALA A 48 -14.74 -4.91 2.18
N GLY A 49 -16.06 -4.92 2.04
CA GLY A 49 -17.01 -4.51 3.06
C GLY A 49 -16.93 -5.38 4.32
N MET A 50 -16.94 -6.70 4.16
CA MET A 50 -16.77 -7.64 5.29
C MET A 50 -15.41 -7.47 5.96
N PHE A 51 -14.34 -7.27 5.18
CA PHE A 51 -13.01 -6.99 5.71
C PHE A 51 -12.98 -5.67 6.51
N CYS A 52 -13.45 -4.57 5.92
CA CYS A 52 -13.56 -3.27 6.57
C CYS A 52 -14.46 -3.32 7.81
N LEU A 53 -15.56 -4.09 7.79
CA LEU A 53 -16.45 -4.28 8.94
C LEU A 53 -15.69 -4.93 10.10
N THR A 54 -14.94 -6.01 9.85
CA THR A 54 -14.14 -6.66 10.91
C THR A 54 -13.05 -5.73 11.45
N MET A 55 -12.42 -4.92 10.60
CA MET A 55 -11.50 -3.86 11.04
C MET A 55 -12.20 -2.80 11.89
N TYR A 56 -13.38 -2.35 11.48
CA TYR A 56 -14.16 -1.34 12.20
C TYR A 56 -14.60 -1.85 13.58
N VAL A 57 -15.07 -3.09 13.67
CA VAL A 57 -15.43 -3.71 14.96
C VAL A 57 -14.22 -3.81 15.88
N MET A 58 -13.04 -4.16 15.35
CA MET A 58 -11.81 -4.15 16.15
C MET A 58 -11.49 -2.74 16.70
N LEU A 59 -11.69 -1.69 15.90
CA LEU A 59 -11.51 -0.30 16.36
C LEU A 59 -12.51 0.10 17.43
N LEU A 60 -13.76 -0.38 17.36
CA LEU A 60 -14.76 -0.13 18.42
C LEU A 60 -14.37 -0.78 19.76
N THR A 61 -13.55 -1.82 19.76
CA THR A 61 -13.04 -2.46 20.99
C THR A 61 -11.80 -1.78 21.56
N LEU A 62 -11.23 -0.78 20.87
CA LEU A 62 -10.01 -0.10 21.25
C LEU A 62 -10.35 1.24 21.93
N ASP A 63 -9.73 1.51 23.08
CA ASP A 63 -9.89 2.76 23.82
C ASP A 63 -8.92 3.84 23.27
N ASP A 64 -9.44 5.04 23.00
CA ASP A 64 -8.65 6.13 22.40
C ASP A 64 -7.57 6.70 23.34
N TYR A 65 -7.68 6.48 24.66
CA TYR A 65 -6.84 7.13 25.66
C TYR A 65 -5.75 6.23 26.23
N GLN A 66 -5.94 4.90 26.28
CA GLN A 66 -4.98 3.96 26.85
C GLN A 66 -4.80 2.71 25.95
N PRO A 67 -3.57 2.40 25.49
CA PRO A 67 -3.34 1.20 24.69
C PRO A 67 -3.49 -0.07 25.54
N THR A 68 -4.21 -1.06 25.00
CA THR A 68 -4.60 -2.30 25.68
C THR A 68 -3.43 -3.15 26.17
N TRP A 69 -2.30 -3.14 25.45
CA TRP A 69 -1.14 -3.97 25.76
C TRP A 69 0.13 -3.12 25.84
N GLN A 70 0.69 -2.96 27.04
CA GLN A 70 1.88 -2.14 27.31
C GLN A 70 3.07 -2.96 27.85
N ASP A 71 2.97 -4.29 27.88
CA ASP A 71 4.01 -5.17 28.46
C ASP A 71 5.38 -5.06 27.76
N ARG A 72 5.40 -4.61 26.50
CA ARG A 72 6.63 -4.35 25.73
C ARG A 72 7.35 -3.05 26.15
N LEU A 73 6.66 -2.15 26.87
CA LEU A 73 7.17 -0.83 27.28
C LEU A 73 7.63 -0.82 28.75
N ALA A 74 7.49 -1.93 29.48
CA ALA A 74 7.74 -2.03 30.91
C ALA A 74 9.22 -1.86 31.34
N THR A 75 10.16 -1.60 30.43
CA THR A 75 11.57 -1.36 30.78
C THR A 75 12.04 0.06 30.43
N PRO A 76 11.41 1.11 30.99
CA PRO A 76 11.76 2.49 30.64
C PRO A 76 13.20 2.89 30.97
N GLU A 77 13.78 2.16 31.91
CA GLU A 77 15.07 2.47 32.48
C GLU A 77 16.23 1.89 31.67
N LYS A 78 16.05 0.69 31.07
CA LYS A 78 17.17 -0.04 30.44
C LYS A 78 17.76 0.70 29.24
N TYR A 79 16.94 1.31 28.39
CA TYR A 79 17.43 2.04 27.22
C TYR A 79 18.05 3.40 27.57
N LYS A 80 17.63 4.02 28.68
CA LYS A 80 18.24 5.26 29.19
C LYS A 80 19.63 4.99 29.77
N PHE A 81 19.78 3.89 30.50
CA PHE A 81 21.07 3.46 31.07
C PHE A 81 22.03 2.89 30.02
N VAL A 82 21.55 2.10 29.04
CA VAL A 82 22.40 1.56 27.95
C VAL A 82 22.90 2.67 27.01
N ASN A 83 22.04 3.62 26.60
CA ASN A 83 22.51 4.76 25.80
C ASN A 83 23.48 5.66 26.57
N LEU A 84 23.22 5.92 27.86
CA LEU A 84 24.13 6.74 28.66
C LEU A 84 25.48 6.06 28.87
N GLN A 85 25.52 4.75 29.13
CA GLN A 85 26.78 3.99 29.21
C GLN A 85 27.51 3.94 27.86
N PHE A 86 26.79 3.82 26.74
CA PHE A 86 27.41 3.84 25.41
C PHE A 86 27.99 5.23 25.09
N VAL A 87 27.29 6.32 25.45
CA VAL A 87 27.77 7.69 25.27
C VAL A 87 28.94 8.01 26.20
N THR A 88 28.92 7.62 27.48
CA THR A 88 30.05 7.85 28.39
C THR A 88 31.26 6.98 28.03
N THR A 89 31.05 5.74 27.57
CA THR A 89 32.15 4.84 27.15
C THR A 89 32.76 5.29 25.83
N THR A 90 31.96 5.77 24.87
CA THR A 90 32.49 6.31 23.60
C THR A 90 33.20 7.65 23.82
N MET A 91 32.65 8.56 24.62
CA MET A 91 33.33 9.83 24.98
C MET A 91 34.66 9.59 25.71
N SER A 92 34.71 8.61 26.62
CA SER A 92 35.95 8.22 27.32
C SER A 92 36.96 7.57 26.37
N SER A 93 36.52 6.71 25.44
CA SER A 93 37.40 6.06 24.47
C SER A 93 37.97 7.04 23.43
N ILE A 94 37.20 8.06 23.04
CA ILE A 94 37.66 9.13 22.13
C ILE A 94 38.73 10.00 22.80
N CYS A 95 38.56 10.34 24.09
CA CYS A 95 39.58 11.07 24.86
C CYS A 95 40.91 10.28 24.99
N VAL A 96 40.85 8.97 25.17
CA VAL A 96 42.05 8.13 25.29
C VAL A 96 42.77 7.98 23.94
N LEU A 97 42.05 7.86 22.81
CA LEU A 97 42.69 7.83 21.48
C LEU A 97 43.31 9.18 21.07
N GLY A 98 42.75 10.31 21.50
CA GLY A 98 43.29 11.65 21.20
C GLY A 98 44.61 11.98 21.92
N THR A 99 44.91 11.30 23.02
CA THR A 99 46.12 11.55 23.82
C THR A 99 47.34 10.74 23.33
N ILE A 100 47.13 9.69 22.55
CA ILE A 100 48.22 8.80 22.07
C ILE A 100 48.88 9.34 20.78
N HIS A 101 48.33 10.41 20.19
CA HIS A 101 48.80 10.95 18.90
C HIS A 101 49.46 12.33 18.97
N THR A 102 49.96 12.74 20.14
CA THR A 102 50.80 13.94 20.34
C THR A 102 52.03 13.56 21.16
#